data_AF-X1HJR4-F1
#
_entry.id   AF-X1HJR4-F1
#
_cell.length_a   1.000
_cell.length_b   1.000
_cell.length_c   1.000
_cell.angle_alpha   90.00
_cell.angle_beta   90.00
_cell.angle_gamma   90.00
#
_symmetry.space_group_name_H-M   'P 1'
#
loop_
_entity.id
_entity.type
_entity.pdbx_description
1 polymer ?
#
loop_
_entity_poly.entity_id
_entity_poly.type
_entity_poly.pdbx_seq_one_letter_code
_entity_poly.pdbx_strand_id
1 'polypeptide(L)'
;MLGALVRAAQACYDMAIVFETPFISGKDSLNNEFQYEGRTISIPHTLLISAIGVMDNASTAVSMDFKQAGDLVYIIGTTQNELGGSEYFRSQGFVGNGVPKVNPRLAKELMHRLSTATEKGLVRACHDCSEGGIGVAIAEMAFAGGVGASINLESVPLGEPVDRDDFI
;
A
#
# COMPACT_ATOMS: atom_id res chain seq x y z
N MET A 1 6.28 -16.41 -19.15
CA MET A 1 6.26 -16.69 -17.69
C MET A 1 7.53 -16.25 -16.98
N LEU A 2 8.72 -16.80 -17.26
CA LEU A 2 9.93 -16.50 -16.47
C LEU A 2 10.36 -15.02 -16.43
N GLY A 3 10.10 -14.23 -17.49
CA GLY A 3 10.51 -12.82 -17.52
C GLY A 3 9.86 -11.95 -16.42
N ALA A 4 8.62 -12.25 -16.03
CA ALA A 4 7.95 -11.52 -14.94
C ALA A 4 8.60 -11.86 -13.58
N LEU A 5 8.92 -13.14 -13.35
CA LEU A 5 9.61 -13.60 -12.16
C LEU A 5 11.00 -12.95 -12.03
N VAL A 6 11.79 -12.91 -13.11
CA VAL A 6 13.11 -12.27 -13.12
C VAL A 6 13.00 -10.78 -12.78
N ARG A 7 12.04 -10.07 -13.37
CA ARG A 7 11.82 -8.65 -13.06
C ARG A 7 11.38 -8.42 -11.61
N ALA A 8 10.51 -9.28 -11.09
CA ALA A 8 10.10 -9.21 -9.69
C ALA A 8 11.29 -9.44 -8.75
N ALA A 9 12.12 -10.45 -9.02
CA ALA A 9 13.32 -10.72 -8.24
C ALA A 9 14.34 -9.56 -8.29
N GLN A 10 14.53 -8.94 -9.46
CA GLN A 10 15.38 -7.76 -9.61
C GLN A 10 14.83 -6.58 -8.79
N ALA A 11 13.51 -6.32 -8.86
CA ALA A 11 12.88 -5.27 -8.07
C ALA A 11 13.01 -5.54 -6.57
N CYS A 12 12.85 -6.79 -6.12
CA CYS A 12 13.12 -7.18 -4.73
C CYS A 12 14.56 -6.86 -4.32
N TYR A 13 15.54 -7.22 -5.15
CA TYR A 13 16.95 -6.88 -4.91
C TYR A 13 17.14 -5.36 -4.79
N ASP A 14 16.65 -4.58 -5.76
CA ASP A 14 16.81 -3.13 -5.79
C ASP A 14 16.18 -2.47 -4.53
N MET A 15 14.99 -2.93 -4.13
CA MET A 15 14.32 -2.47 -2.91
C MET A 15 15.10 -2.86 -1.65
N ALA A 16 15.55 -4.11 -1.52
CA ALA A 16 16.31 -4.57 -0.37
C ALA A 16 17.60 -3.78 -0.16
N ILE A 17 18.29 -3.42 -1.25
CA ILE A 17 19.49 -2.58 -1.19
C ILE A 17 19.15 -1.18 -0.69
N VAL A 18 18.10 -0.53 -1.21
CA VAL A 18 17.73 0.82 -0.77
C VAL A 18 17.25 0.82 0.68
N PHE A 19 16.33 -0.08 1.03
CA PHE A 19 15.78 -0.21 2.38
C PHE A 19 16.74 -0.81 3.39
N GLU A 20 17.92 -1.28 2.96
CA GLU A 20 18.92 -1.94 3.81
C GLU A 20 18.31 -3.10 4.62
N THR A 21 17.32 -3.78 4.02
CA THR A 21 16.54 -4.83 4.66
C THR A 21 16.66 -6.10 3.82
N PRO A 22 17.46 -7.10 4.27
CA PRO A 22 17.72 -8.28 3.46
C PRO A 22 16.53 -9.26 3.48
N PHE A 23 16.35 -9.98 2.38
CA PHE A 23 15.52 -11.19 2.36
C PHE A 23 16.30 -12.34 2.99
N ILE A 24 15.87 -12.78 4.18
CA ILE A 24 16.55 -13.85 4.94
C ILE A 24 15.97 -15.25 4.67
N SER A 25 14.79 -15.33 4.05
CA SER A 25 14.08 -16.57 3.73
C SER A 25 13.10 -16.33 2.58
N GLY A 26 12.70 -17.40 1.89
CA GLY A 26 11.73 -17.36 0.80
C GLY A 26 11.31 -18.75 0.34
N LYS A 27 10.20 -18.81 -0.39
CA LYS A 27 9.68 -20.01 -1.05
C LYS A 27 9.11 -19.62 -2.41
N ASP A 28 9.36 -20.44 -3.42
CA ASP A 28 8.69 -20.37 -4.71
C ASP A 28 7.68 -21.53 -4.88
N SER A 29 6.57 -21.22 -5.56
CA SER A 29 5.60 -22.21 -6.05
C SER A 29 5.37 -21.88 -7.52
N LEU A 30 5.98 -22.66 -8.41
CA LEU A 30 6.02 -22.36 -9.86
C LEU A 30 4.93 -23.09 -10.66
N ASN A 31 4.31 -24.13 -10.11
CA ASN A 31 3.23 -24.88 -10.76
C ASN A 31 1.85 -24.35 -10.34
N ASN A 32 1.59 -23.06 -10.58
CA ASN A 32 0.32 -22.42 -10.24
C ASN A 32 -0.68 -22.45 -11.41
N GLU A 33 -0.67 -23.55 -12.15
CA GLU A 33 -1.60 -23.83 -13.23
C GLU A 33 -2.35 -25.12 -12.93
N PHE A 34 -3.66 -25.10 -13.11
CA PHE A 34 -4.54 -26.24 -12.91
C PHE A 34 -5.30 -26.53 -14.19
N GLN A 35 -5.21 -27.76 -14.69
CA GLN A 35 -6.01 -28.20 -15.85
C GLN A 35 -7.28 -28.89 -15.37
N TYR A 36 -8.42 -28.38 -15.81
CA TYR A 36 -9.73 -28.93 -15.51
C TYR A 36 -10.62 -28.89 -16.74
N GLU A 37 -11.18 -30.05 -17.13
CA GLU A 37 -12.07 -30.18 -18.29
C GLU A 37 -11.53 -29.54 -19.59
N GLY A 38 -10.24 -29.68 -19.84
CA GLY A 38 -9.58 -29.11 -21.02
C GLY A 38 -9.33 -27.60 -20.95
N ARG A 39 -9.61 -26.95 -19.81
CA ARG A 39 -9.28 -25.55 -19.53
C ARG A 39 -8.07 -25.47 -18.61
N THR A 40 -7.14 -24.58 -18.94
CA THR A 40 -6.04 -24.21 -18.03
C THR A 40 -6.47 -23.01 -17.20
N ILE A 41 -6.51 -23.17 -15.89
CA ILE A 41 -6.72 -22.10 -14.91
C ILE A 41 -5.34 -21.71 -14.40
N SER A 42 -4.92 -20.48 -14.66
CA SER A 42 -3.63 -19.93 -14.22
C SER A 42 -3.86 -18.90 -13.13
N ILE A 43 -3.16 -19.04 -12.01
CA ILE A 43 -3.19 -18.03 -10.94
C ILE A 43 -2.35 -16.83 -11.38
N PRO A 44 -2.79 -15.59 -11.11
CA PRO A 44 -1.96 -14.41 -11.34
C PRO A 44 -0.57 -14.55 -10.71
N HIS A 45 0.41 -13.83 -11.26
CA HIS A 45 1.74 -13.77 -10.64
C HIS A 45 1.61 -13.09 -9.28
N THR A 46 1.82 -13.86 -8.21
CA THR A 46 1.68 -13.38 -6.84
C THR A 46 3.04 -13.31 -6.17
N LEU A 47 3.38 -12.13 -5.65
CA LEU A 47 4.52 -11.92 -4.77
C LEU A 47 3.98 -11.62 -3.37
N LEU A 48 4.39 -12.43 -2.39
CA LEU A 48 4.07 -12.21 -0.98
C LEU A 48 5.35 -11.88 -0.24
N ILE A 49 5.37 -10.70 0.41
CA ILE A 49 6.48 -10.25 1.24
C ILE A 49 6.03 -10.15 2.68
N SER A 50 6.78 -10.78 3.59
CA SER A 50 6.62 -10.61 5.03
C SER A 50 7.81 -9.85 5.59
N ALA A 51 7.56 -8.77 6.32
CA ALA A 51 8.58 -8.01 7.02
C ALA A 51 8.52 -8.29 8.53
N ILE A 52 9.67 -8.28 9.19
CA ILE A 52 9.79 -8.47 10.63
C ILE A 52 10.70 -7.35 11.16
N GLY A 53 10.25 -6.67 12.21
CA GLY A 53 11.01 -5.65 12.93
C GLY A 53 10.95 -5.90 14.43
N VAL A 54 11.97 -5.45 15.15
CA VAL A 54 12.02 -5.52 16.62
C VAL A 54 11.58 -4.18 17.19
N MET A 55 10.67 -4.22 18.15
CA MET A 55 10.27 -3.06 18.94
C MET A 55 10.77 -3.23 20.37
N ASP A 56 11.42 -2.22 20.92
CA ASP A 56 11.90 -2.26 22.32
C ASP A 56 10.74 -2.37 23.32
N ASN A 57 9.60 -1.76 23.00
CA ASN A 57 8.40 -1.83 23.79
C ASN A 57 7.15 -1.97 22.90
N ALA A 58 6.54 -3.16 22.89
CA ALA A 58 5.34 -3.41 22.10
C ALA A 58 4.12 -2.58 22.54
N SER A 59 4.10 -2.03 23.77
CA SER A 59 2.96 -1.22 24.23
C SER A 59 2.90 0.18 23.60
N THR A 60 3.95 0.60 22.88
CA THR A 60 3.95 1.85 22.10
C THR A 60 3.47 1.66 20.66
N ALA A 61 3.04 0.45 20.28
CA ALA A 61 2.50 0.20 18.96
C ALA A 61 1.27 1.08 18.69
N VAL A 62 1.29 1.78 17.56
CA VAL A 62 0.18 2.61 17.10
C VAL A 62 -0.76 1.74 16.27
N SER A 63 -2.03 1.72 16.65
CA SER A 63 -3.09 1.05 15.90
C SER A 63 -3.82 2.01 14.95
N MET A 64 -4.61 1.45 14.05
CA MET A 64 -5.29 2.20 12.98
C MET A 64 -6.53 2.99 13.41
N ASP A 65 -7.16 2.61 14.52
CA ASP A 65 -8.44 3.20 14.94
C ASP A 65 -8.32 4.69 15.31
N PHE A 66 -9.24 5.51 14.81
CA PHE A 66 -9.35 6.90 15.26
C PHE A 66 -9.64 6.95 16.76
N LYS A 67 -8.86 7.76 17.49
CA LYS A 67 -8.86 7.75 18.96
C LYS A 67 -9.93 8.66 19.56
N GLN A 68 -10.15 9.83 18.98
CA GLN A 68 -11.12 10.81 19.47
C GLN A 68 -11.47 11.85 18.40
N ALA A 69 -12.61 12.52 18.58
CA ALA A 69 -12.96 13.68 17.78
C ALA A 69 -12.02 14.86 18.07
N GLY A 70 -11.72 15.65 17.03
CA GLY A 70 -10.85 16.82 17.12
C GLY A 70 -9.36 16.54 16.87
N ASP A 71 -8.95 15.26 16.81
CA ASP A 71 -7.62 14.90 16.34
C ASP A 71 -7.49 15.28 14.84
N LEU A 72 -6.32 15.78 14.45
CA LEU A 72 -6.02 16.16 13.08
C LEU A 72 -5.64 14.91 12.26
N VAL A 73 -6.18 14.81 11.04
CA VAL A 73 -5.90 13.72 10.10
C VAL A 73 -4.98 14.23 9.00
N TYR A 74 -3.90 13.50 8.76
CA TYR A 74 -2.90 13.84 7.74
C TYR A 74 -2.73 12.66 6.77
N ILE A 75 -2.58 12.98 5.49
CA ILE A 75 -2.10 12.03 4.48
C ILE A 75 -0.60 12.22 4.31
N ILE A 76 0.15 11.12 4.23
CA ILE A 76 1.60 11.14 4.04
C ILE A 76 1.91 10.61 2.64
N GLY A 77 2.66 11.39 1.86
CA GLY A 77 3.02 11.07 0.49
C GLY A 77 2.24 11.86 -0.54
N THR A 78 2.33 11.42 -1.78
CA THR A 78 1.75 12.08 -2.96
C THR A 78 0.90 11.08 -3.70
N THR A 79 -0.32 11.47 -4.05
CA THR A 79 -1.21 10.68 -4.91
C THR A 79 -0.90 10.98 -6.37
N GLN A 80 -0.68 9.92 -7.17
CA GLN A 80 -0.46 10.00 -8.61
C GLN A 80 -1.68 9.49 -9.38
N ASN A 81 -1.72 9.73 -10.69
CA ASN A 81 -2.76 9.20 -11.56
C ASN A 81 -2.50 7.73 -11.93
N GLU A 82 -2.64 6.84 -10.94
CA GLU A 82 -2.18 5.44 -11.02
C GLU A 82 -3.23 4.40 -10.56
N LEU A 83 -4.45 4.49 -11.08
CA LEU A 83 -5.56 3.58 -10.72
C LEU A 83 -5.52 2.18 -11.37
N GLY A 84 -4.50 1.89 -12.18
CA GLY A 84 -4.32 0.58 -12.80
C GLY A 84 -4.18 -0.55 -11.77
N GLY A 85 -4.96 -1.61 -11.92
CA GLY A 85 -5.04 -2.73 -10.99
C GLY A 85 -5.81 -2.44 -9.70
N SER A 86 -6.43 -1.27 -9.56
CA SER A 86 -7.17 -0.90 -8.34
C SER A 86 -8.50 -1.62 -8.20
N GLU A 87 -8.97 -1.72 -6.96
CA GLU A 87 -10.32 -2.18 -6.64
C GLU A 87 -11.42 -1.34 -7.28
N TYR A 88 -11.18 -0.04 -7.43
CA TYR A 88 -12.10 0.86 -8.11
C TYR A 88 -12.29 0.44 -9.58
N PHE A 89 -11.22 0.34 -10.36
CA PHE A 89 -11.33 -0.11 -11.76
C PHE A 89 -11.88 -1.53 -11.87
N ARG A 90 -11.48 -2.43 -10.98
CA ARG A 90 -12.02 -3.80 -10.93
C ARG A 90 -13.54 -3.80 -10.77
N SER A 91 -14.08 -2.97 -9.87
CA SER A 91 -15.53 -2.85 -9.64
C SER A 91 -16.29 -2.35 -10.88
N GLN A 92 -15.60 -1.61 -11.75
CA GLN A 92 -16.13 -1.08 -13.00
C GLN A 92 -15.87 -2.01 -14.20
N GLY A 93 -15.23 -3.16 -14.00
CA GLY A 93 -14.89 -4.11 -15.08
C GLY A 93 -13.65 -3.73 -15.89
N PHE A 94 -12.82 -2.82 -15.38
CA PHE A 94 -11.58 -2.36 -16.02
C PHE A 94 -10.34 -2.80 -15.23
N VAL A 95 -9.21 -2.84 -15.93
CA VAL A 95 -7.88 -3.07 -15.31
C VAL A 95 -7.10 -1.76 -15.22
N GLY A 96 -7.11 -0.94 -16.27
CA GLY A 96 -6.31 0.29 -16.36
C GLY A 96 -4.84 0.04 -16.70
N ASN A 97 -4.16 1.08 -17.19
CA ASN A 97 -2.81 0.98 -17.78
C ASN A 97 -1.71 1.62 -16.92
N GLY A 98 -2.06 2.49 -15.97
CA GLY A 98 -1.11 3.16 -15.07
C GLY A 98 -1.17 2.56 -13.68
N VAL A 99 -0.27 1.64 -13.35
CA VAL A 99 -0.20 1.01 -12.02
C VAL A 99 0.62 1.84 -11.04
N PRO A 100 0.39 1.70 -9.72
CA PRO A 100 1.20 2.38 -8.73
C PRO A 100 2.69 2.10 -8.82
N LYS A 101 3.53 3.15 -8.72
CA LYS A 101 4.99 3.02 -8.76
C LYS A 101 5.65 3.54 -7.49
N VAL A 102 6.52 2.71 -6.91
CA VAL A 102 7.28 3.07 -5.72
C VAL A 102 8.58 3.78 -6.13
N ASN A 103 8.81 4.98 -5.59
CA ASN A 103 10.14 5.59 -5.54
C ASN A 103 10.86 5.09 -4.28
N PRO A 104 11.89 4.23 -4.38
CA PRO A 104 12.47 3.56 -3.22
C PRO A 104 13.08 4.53 -2.20
N ARG A 105 13.74 5.60 -2.67
CA ARG A 105 14.43 6.57 -1.81
C ARG A 105 13.43 7.39 -1.02
N LEU A 106 12.41 7.91 -1.71
CA LEU A 106 11.33 8.67 -1.07
C LEU A 106 10.56 7.79 -0.08
N ALA A 107 10.25 6.55 -0.45
CA ALA A 107 9.54 5.62 0.43
C ALA A 107 10.33 5.34 1.71
N LYS A 108 11.64 5.05 1.62
CA LYS A 108 12.50 4.87 2.80
C LYS A 108 12.52 6.12 3.69
N GLU A 109 12.67 7.30 3.08
CA GLU A 109 12.70 8.57 3.81
C GLU A 109 11.38 8.82 4.56
N LEU A 110 10.24 8.60 3.90
CA LEU A 110 8.91 8.75 4.49
C LEU A 110 8.69 7.78 5.65
N MET A 111 9.03 6.49 5.47
CA MET A 111 8.91 5.49 6.52
C MET A 111 9.79 5.82 7.72
N HIS A 112 11.02 6.31 7.50
CA HIS A 112 11.90 6.72 8.59
C HIS A 112 11.34 7.93 9.35
N ARG A 113 10.80 8.92 8.64
CA ARG A 113 10.18 10.11 9.27
C ARG A 113 8.93 9.73 10.08
N LEU A 114 8.10 8.83 9.54
CA LEU A 114 6.93 8.32 10.24
C LEU A 114 7.32 7.53 11.50
N SER A 115 8.32 6.64 11.41
CA SER A 115 8.85 5.91 12.58
C SER A 115 9.32 6.88 13.67
N THR A 116 10.12 7.89 13.30
CA THR A 116 10.59 8.91 14.25
C THR A 116 9.44 9.72 14.88
N ALA A 117 8.38 10.03 14.12
CA ALA A 117 7.22 10.74 14.66
C ALA A 117 6.43 9.85 15.64
N THR A 118 6.28 8.56 15.32
CA THR A 118 5.65 7.56 16.17
C THR A 118 6.43 7.35 17.47
N GLU A 119 7.76 7.21 17.40
CA GLU A 119 8.64 7.09 18.57
C GLU A 119 8.56 8.30 19.51
N LYS A 120 8.33 9.49 18.95
CA LYS A 120 8.13 10.73 19.71
C LYS A 120 6.72 10.87 20.30
N GLY A 121 5.82 9.91 20.08
CA GLY A 121 4.44 9.94 20.54
C GLY A 121 3.58 11.01 19.84
N LEU A 122 3.98 11.46 18.64
CA LEU A 122 3.24 12.46 17.87
C LEU A 122 2.10 11.86 17.05
N VAL A 123 2.12 10.53 16.86
CA VAL A 123 1.14 9.79 16.06
C VAL A 123 0.22 9.01 16.99
N ARG A 124 -1.07 9.30 16.93
CA ARG A 124 -2.11 8.68 17.79
C ARG A 124 -2.74 7.45 17.15
N ALA A 125 -2.89 7.51 15.83
CA ALA A 125 -3.39 6.45 14.98
C ALA A 125 -2.67 6.51 13.63
N CYS A 126 -2.46 5.37 12.99
CA CYS A 126 -1.83 5.29 11.69
C CYS A 126 -2.40 4.10 10.92
N HIS A 127 -2.78 4.34 9.67
CA HIS A 127 -3.26 3.30 8.76
C HIS A 127 -2.72 3.54 7.36
N ASP A 128 -2.35 2.48 6.66
CA ASP A 128 -1.85 2.58 5.30
C ASP A 128 -3.00 2.72 4.28
N CYS A 129 -2.67 3.28 3.11
CA CYS A 129 -3.58 3.31 1.98
C CYS A 129 -3.21 2.17 1.03
N SER A 130 -4.00 1.10 1.05
CA SER A 130 -3.80 -0.08 0.21
C SER A 130 -5.01 -0.32 -0.70
N GLU A 131 -5.67 -1.46 -0.60
CA GLU A 131 -6.83 -1.81 -1.43
C GLU A 131 -7.99 -0.84 -1.15
N GLY A 132 -8.59 -0.29 -2.22
CA GLY A 132 -9.64 0.72 -2.10
C GLY A 132 -9.17 2.15 -1.78
N GLY A 133 -7.87 2.34 -1.51
CA GLY A 133 -7.23 3.65 -1.37
C GLY A 133 -7.72 4.47 -0.16
N ILE A 134 -7.55 5.79 -0.24
CA ILE A 134 -7.79 6.73 0.87
C ILE A 134 -9.21 6.60 1.45
N GLY A 135 -10.22 6.42 0.60
CA GLY A 135 -11.61 6.30 1.03
C GLY A 135 -11.86 5.09 1.92
N VAL A 136 -11.31 3.93 1.55
CA VAL A 136 -11.42 2.70 2.34
C VAL A 136 -10.58 2.82 3.61
N ALA A 137 -9.35 3.31 3.53
CA ALA A 137 -8.50 3.51 4.71
C ALA A 137 -9.19 4.37 5.77
N ILE A 138 -9.77 5.52 5.40
CA ILE A 138 -10.52 6.38 6.35
C ILE A 138 -11.73 5.65 6.93
N ALA A 139 -12.48 4.91 6.11
CA ALA A 139 -13.64 4.15 6.56
C ALA A 139 -13.26 3.08 7.59
N GLU A 140 -12.17 2.34 7.35
CA GLU A 140 -11.67 1.33 8.27
C GLU A 140 -11.20 1.94 9.60
N MET A 141 -10.47 3.06 9.55
CA MET A 141 -10.07 3.81 10.76
C MET A 141 -11.30 4.28 11.56
N ALA A 142 -12.35 4.76 10.87
CA ALA A 142 -13.58 5.22 11.49
C ALA A 142 -14.39 4.07 12.11
N PHE A 143 -14.53 2.95 11.42
CA PHE A 143 -15.21 1.76 11.95
C PHE A 143 -14.50 1.19 13.17
N ALA A 144 -13.17 1.10 13.12
CA ALA A 144 -12.37 0.59 14.23
C ALA A 144 -12.41 1.53 15.46
N GLY A 145 -12.45 2.84 15.24
CA GLY A 145 -12.50 3.85 16.31
C GLY A 145 -13.90 4.20 16.83
N GLY A 146 -14.96 3.82 16.13
CA GLY A 146 -16.33 4.21 16.47
C GLY A 146 -16.60 5.72 16.35
N VAL A 147 -15.75 6.45 15.62
CA VAL A 147 -15.87 7.89 15.39
C VAL A 147 -15.68 8.21 13.90
N GLY A 148 -16.45 9.18 13.40
CA GLY A 148 -16.33 9.63 12.01
C GLY A 148 -15.19 10.63 11.79
N ALA A 149 -14.97 11.00 10.54
CA ALA A 149 -14.00 12.02 10.15
C ALA A 149 -14.60 13.00 9.12
N SER A 150 -14.18 14.27 9.19
CA SER A 150 -14.44 15.27 8.14
C SER A 150 -13.13 15.53 7.41
N ILE A 151 -13.07 15.18 6.13
CA ILE A 151 -11.84 15.19 5.35
C ILE A 151 -12.01 16.13 4.16
N ASN A 152 -11.11 17.11 4.04
CA ASN A 152 -11.02 17.93 2.84
C ASN A 152 -10.04 17.29 1.84
N LEU A 153 -10.58 16.76 0.75
CA LEU A 153 -9.78 16.10 -0.29
C LEU A 153 -9.04 17.09 -1.20
N GLU A 154 -9.42 18.37 -1.23
CA GLU A 154 -8.71 19.40 -2.03
C GLU A 154 -7.27 19.61 -1.57
N SER A 155 -6.96 19.24 -0.32
CA SER A 155 -5.63 19.38 0.27
C SER A 155 -4.75 18.15 0.08
N VAL A 156 -5.23 17.10 -0.61
CA VAL A 156 -4.42 15.91 -0.88
C VAL A 156 -3.28 16.28 -1.84
N PRO A 157 -2.01 15.99 -1.49
CA PRO A 157 -0.89 16.27 -2.37
C PRO A 157 -0.98 15.42 -3.65
N LEU A 158 -1.06 16.08 -4.80
CA LEU A 158 -1.05 15.44 -6.12
C LEU A 158 0.33 15.59 -6.76
N GLY A 159 0.81 14.56 -7.46
CA GLY A 159 2.11 14.64 -8.14
C GLY A 159 2.01 15.22 -9.55
N GLU A 160 0.83 15.11 -10.16
CA GLU A 160 0.41 15.87 -11.33
C GLU A 160 -1.05 16.32 -11.12
N PRO A 161 -1.47 17.48 -11.68
CA PRO A 161 -2.87 17.84 -11.68
C PRO A 161 -3.71 16.70 -12.26
N VAL A 162 -4.66 16.22 -11.48
CA VAL A 162 -5.56 15.15 -11.90
C VAL A 162 -6.75 15.83 -12.59
N ASP A 163 -6.71 15.87 -13.92
CA ASP A 163 -7.87 16.17 -14.76
C ASP A 163 -8.31 14.85 -15.38
N ARG A 164 -9.54 14.41 -15.08
CA ARG A 164 -10.07 13.14 -15.59
C ARG A 164 -11.45 13.37 -16.21
N ASP A 165 -11.55 13.06 -17.49
CA ASP A 165 -12.80 13.01 -18.26
C ASP A 165 -13.27 11.58 -18.50
N ASP A 166 -12.71 10.61 -17.76
CA ASP A 166 -12.99 9.19 -17.94
C ASP A 166 -14.50 8.91 -17.96
N PHE A 167 -14.99 8.52 -19.14
CA PHE A 167 -16.34 8.01 -19.33
C PHE A 167 -16.30 6.50 -19.10
N ILE A 168 -16.97 6.07 -18.03
CA ILE A 168 -17.16 4.65 -17.67
C ILE A 168 -18.25 4.06 -18.56
#